data_AF-A0A367A3F6-F1
#
_entry.id   AF-A0A367A3F6-F1
#
_cell.length_a   1.000
_cell.length_b   1.000
_cell.length_c   1.000
_cell.angle_alpha   90.00
_cell.angle_beta   90.00
_cell.angle_gamma   90.00
#
_symmetry.space_group_name_H-M   'P 1'
#
loop_
_entity.id
_entity.type
_entity.pdbx_description
1 polymer ?
#
loop_
_entity_poly.entity_id
_entity_poly.type
_entity_poly.pdbx_seq_one_letter_code
_entity_poly.pdbx_strand_id
1 'polypeptide(L)'
;MSAEPQTLDGPYLDLIRTGAPSLADAYGAEYDRRVWHALNRTALAAMQHGLDFARWTYLLDESISHLGHQARRAGGRKERTTSSYRKLLIKVWENAEEYVKARPRPTAEQVAAVIAEARSIAADPYRLPNPNDRAVLTAACDLADKHGSVRPALPLPELMTRTGLTRKAVRCALARLAAAGVMTRARRGDVRKRLAALYDLLPPNPAKGTYTPEDRTTCPSRIGLCAPAAERIGLCAPEPDPTPEEGHPVPANPEPQTSDAHAVGEVNRWDDQLCADPGHYAPGALHCGDCFDCLAEREAAR
;
A
#
# COMPACT_ATOMS: atom_id res chain seq x y z
N MET A 1 -34.97 -13.53 -15.51
CA MET A 1 -33.96 -13.41 -14.42
C MET A 1 -33.89 -11.94 -14.07
N SER A 2 -34.60 -11.51 -13.02
CA SER A 2 -34.57 -10.12 -12.58
C SER A 2 -33.23 -9.89 -11.89
N ALA A 3 -32.34 -9.13 -12.52
CA ALA A 3 -31.11 -8.69 -11.88
C ALA A 3 -31.49 -7.91 -10.62
N GLU A 4 -31.03 -8.35 -9.45
CA GLU A 4 -31.13 -7.55 -8.23
C GLU A 4 -30.60 -6.14 -8.51
N PRO A 5 -31.22 -5.08 -7.94
CA PRO A 5 -30.76 -3.72 -8.14
C PRO A 5 -29.32 -3.62 -7.61
N GLN A 6 -28.36 -3.57 -8.53
CA GLN A 6 -26.94 -3.44 -8.19
C GLN A 6 -26.75 -2.09 -7.52
N THR A 7 -26.56 -2.11 -6.21
CA THR A 7 -26.24 -0.91 -5.43
C THR A 7 -24.74 -0.66 -5.49
N LEU A 8 -24.33 0.62 -5.51
CA LEU A 8 -22.94 1.01 -5.32
C LEU A 8 -22.40 0.41 -4.01
N ASP A 9 -21.16 -0.09 -4.05
CA ASP A 9 -20.44 -0.52 -2.85
C ASP A 9 -20.44 0.59 -1.79
N GLY A 10 -20.62 0.18 -0.52
CA GLY A 10 -20.80 1.06 0.65
C GLY A 10 -19.88 2.29 0.66
N PRO A 11 -18.54 2.16 0.50
CA PRO A 11 -17.63 3.30 0.55
C PRO A 11 -17.88 4.39 -0.51
N TYR A 12 -18.39 4.03 -1.68
CA TYR A 12 -18.65 4.98 -2.77
C TYR A 12 -20.03 5.61 -2.66
N LEU A 13 -21.02 4.84 -2.16
CA LEU A 13 -22.29 5.38 -1.73
C LEU A 13 -22.10 6.37 -0.57
N ASP A 14 -21.22 6.03 0.37
CA ASP A 14 -20.82 6.90 1.48
C ASP A 14 -20.13 8.16 0.96
N LEU A 15 -19.30 8.08 -0.08
CA LEU A 15 -18.68 9.27 -0.68
C LEU A 15 -19.73 10.19 -1.34
N ILE A 16 -20.77 9.64 -1.96
CA ILE A 16 -21.91 10.42 -2.48
C ILE A 16 -22.63 11.13 -1.32
N ARG A 17 -22.90 10.40 -0.24
CA ARG A 17 -23.63 10.89 0.94
C ARG A 17 -22.82 11.87 1.80
N THR A 18 -21.52 11.66 1.96
CA THR A 18 -20.67 12.47 2.85
C THR A 18 -19.98 13.61 2.12
N GLY A 19 -19.83 13.50 0.79
CA GLY A 19 -19.12 14.48 -0.03
C GLY A 19 -17.61 14.26 -0.06
N ALA A 20 -16.91 15.05 -0.87
CA ALA A 20 -15.47 15.00 -0.97
C ALA A 20 -14.81 15.41 0.38
N PRO A 21 -13.84 14.63 0.88
CA PRO A 21 -13.21 14.92 2.16
C PRO A 21 -12.31 16.16 2.10
N SER A 22 -12.14 16.81 3.26
CA SER A 22 -11.17 17.88 3.49
C SER A 22 -11.39 19.17 2.68
N LEU A 23 -12.63 19.60 2.44
CA LEU A 23 -12.89 20.83 1.68
C LEU A 23 -12.84 22.13 2.50
N ALA A 24 -12.70 22.07 3.82
CA ALA A 24 -12.93 23.20 4.74
C ALA A 24 -12.19 24.50 4.34
N ASP A 25 -10.94 24.38 3.89
CA ASP A 25 -10.11 25.53 3.51
C ASP A 25 -9.89 25.64 1.98
N ALA A 26 -10.41 24.69 1.21
CA ALA A 26 -10.18 24.63 -0.23
C ALA A 26 -11.20 25.49 -0.99
N TYR A 27 -10.72 26.37 -1.88
CA TYR A 27 -11.56 27.22 -2.72
C TYR A 27 -11.08 27.22 -4.17
N GLY A 28 -11.93 27.69 -5.08
CA GLY A 28 -11.57 27.86 -6.49
C GLY A 28 -11.17 26.55 -7.17
N ALA A 29 -10.04 26.57 -7.89
CA ALA A 29 -9.58 25.40 -8.66
C ALA A 29 -9.25 24.19 -7.79
N GLU A 30 -8.81 24.38 -6.55
CA GLU A 30 -8.48 23.27 -5.65
C GLU A 30 -9.74 22.56 -5.16
N TYR A 31 -10.78 23.33 -4.80
CA TYR A 31 -12.10 22.80 -4.47
C TYR A 31 -12.64 21.96 -5.63
N ASP A 32 -12.65 22.56 -6.83
CA ASP A 32 -13.19 21.90 -8.03
C ASP A 32 -12.41 20.62 -8.37
N ARG A 33 -11.08 20.63 -8.20
CA ARG A 33 -10.24 19.44 -8.41
C ARG A 33 -10.59 18.32 -7.43
N ARG A 34 -10.80 18.62 -6.15
CA ARG A 34 -11.15 17.63 -5.12
C ARG A 34 -12.54 17.02 -5.38
N VAL A 35 -13.52 17.86 -5.73
CA VAL A 35 -14.87 17.42 -6.11
C VAL A 35 -14.82 16.59 -7.39
N TRP A 36 -14.07 17.03 -8.41
CA TRP A 36 -13.85 16.27 -9.65
C TRP A 36 -13.27 14.88 -9.37
N HIS A 37 -12.25 14.77 -8.51
CA HIS A 37 -11.68 13.48 -8.15
C HIS A 37 -12.68 12.57 -7.42
N ALA A 38 -13.50 13.13 -6.52
CA ALA A 38 -14.53 12.37 -5.84
C ALA A 38 -15.61 11.87 -6.82
N LEU A 39 -16.10 12.74 -7.70
CA LEU A 39 -17.05 12.38 -8.76
C LEU A 39 -16.51 11.26 -9.64
N ASN A 40 -15.26 11.36 -10.12
CA ASN A 40 -14.63 10.30 -10.92
C ASN A 40 -14.57 8.96 -10.18
N ARG A 41 -14.26 8.95 -8.88
CA ARG A 41 -14.26 7.71 -8.09
C ARG A 41 -15.65 7.08 -8.02
N THR A 42 -16.70 7.89 -7.82
CA THR A 42 -18.08 7.38 -7.77
C THR A 42 -18.57 6.92 -9.14
N ALA A 43 -18.22 7.61 -10.22
CA ALA A 43 -18.56 7.22 -11.59
C ALA A 43 -17.85 5.90 -11.97
N LEU A 44 -16.55 5.78 -11.68
CA LEU A 44 -15.80 4.54 -11.90
C LEU A 44 -16.40 3.37 -11.14
N ALA A 45 -16.74 3.56 -9.86
CA ALA A 45 -17.41 2.53 -9.08
C ALA A 45 -18.77 2.18 -9.69
N ALA A 46 -19.60 3.18 -10.04
CA ALA A 46 -20.91 2.97 -10.63
C ALA A 46 -20.83 2.10 -11.90
N MET A 47 -19.92 2.44 -12.81
CA MET A 47 -19.70 1.66 -14.04
C MET A 47 -19.20 0.24 -13.75
N GLN A 48 -18.29 0.07 -12.80
CA GLN A 48 -17.80 -1.25 -12.39
C GLN A 48 -18.88 -2.12 -11.74
N HIS A 49 -19.92 -1.50 -11.18
CA HIS A 49 -21.11 -2.15 -10.65
C HIS A 49 -22.29 -2.16 -11.64
N GLY A 50 -22.04 -1.94 -12.93
CA GLY A 50 -23.08 -2.06 -13.97
C GLY A 50 -24.14 -0.97 -13.95
N LEU A 51 -23.96 0.10 -13.18
CA LEU A 51 -24.86 1.26 -13.22
C LEU A 51 -24.61 2.09 -14.47
N ASP A 52 -25.69 2.67 -15.00
CA ASP A 52 -25.63 3.62 -16.09
C ASP A 52 -25.54 5.08 -15.59
N PHE A 53 -25.34 5.99 -16.53
CA PHE A 53 -25.24 7.43 -16.26
C PHE A 53 -26.49 7.97 -15.56
N ALA A 54 -27.68 7.53 -15.99
CA ALA A 54 -28.95 7.99 -15.43
C ALA A 54 -29.09 7.61 -13.94
N ARG A 55 -28.74 6.38 -13.58
CA ARG A 55 -28.78 5.90 -12.20
C ARG A 55 -27.74 6.60 -11.33
N TRP A 56 -26.52 6.78 -11.82
CA TRP A 56 -25.47 7.47 -11.07
C TRP A 56 -25.82 8.94 -10.82
N THR A 57 -26.33 9.64 -11.85
CA THR A 57 -26.78 11.04 -11.70
C THR A 57 -27.97 11.18 -10.78
N TYR A 58 -28.91 10.22 -10.79
CA TYR A 58 -30.03 10.20 -9.84
C TYR A 58 -29.54 10.22 -8.38
N LEU A 59 -28.54 9.38 -8.04
CA LEU A 59 -27.95 9.34 -6.69
C LEU A 59 -27.24 10.65 -6.31
N LEU A 60 -26.69 11.37 -7.28
CA LEU A 60 -26.09 12.69 -7.04
C LEU A 60 -27.14 13.78 -6.86
N ASP A 61 -28.31 13.64 -7.46
CA ASP A 61 -29.39 14.62 -7.37
C ASP A 61 -30.30 14.42 -6.14
N GLU A 62 -30.14 13.31 -5.41
CA GLU A 62 -30.80 13.10 -4.12
C GLU A 62 -30.48 14.21 -3.12
N SER A 63 -31.47 14.63 -2.33
CA SER A 63 -31.32 15.71 -1.34
C SER A 63 -30.28 15.40 -0.27
N ILE A 64 -30.04 14.12 0.02
CA ILE A 64 -29.03 13.63 0.96
C ILE A 64 -27.61 13.61 0.37
N SER A 65 -27.44 13.92 -0.92
CA SER A 65 -26.16 13.85 -1.62
C SER A 65 -25.30 15.09 -1.36
N HIS A 66 -24.43 15.02 -0.36
CA HIS A 66 -23.45 16.08 -0.11
C HIS A 66 -22.50 16.27 -1.29
N LEU A 67 -22.12 15.20 -1.99
CA LEU A 67 -21.26 15.30 -3.18
C LEU A 67 -21.98 16.02 -4.32
N GLY A 68 -23.26 15.76 -4.53
CA GLY A 68 -24.09 16.48 -5.50
C GLY A 68 -24.17 17.98 -5.18
N HIS A 69 -24.44 18.31 -3.92
CA HIS A 69 -24.45 19.71 -3.45
C HIS A 69 -23.11 20.42 -3.67
N GLN A 70 -21.99 19.73 -3.41
CA GLN A 70 -20.65 20.26 -3.66
C GLN A 70 -20.38 20.43 -5.17
N ALA A 71 -20.77 19.46 -5.98
CA ALA A 71 -20.66 19.51 -7.43
C ALA A 71 -21.51 20.62 -8.05
N ARG A 72 -22.58 21.07 -7.40
CA ARG A 72 -23.34 22.25 -7.81
C ARG A 72 -22.64 23.57 -7.48
N ARG A 73 -21.61 23.60 -6.62
CA ARG A 73 -20.88 24.84 -6.26
C ARG A 73 -19.56 24.97 -7.02
N ALA A 74 -19.47 25.92 -7.94
CA ALA A 74 -18.24 26.30 -8.61
C ALA A 74 -17.26 26.97 -7.64
N GLY A 75 -16.08 26.36 -7.49
CA GLY A 75 -15.03 26.82 -6.58
C GLY A 75 -15.50 26.99 -5.12
N GLY A 76 -16.57 26.30 -4.73
CA GLY A 76 -17.19 26.39 -3.40
C GLY A 76 -18.01 27.65 -3.14
N ARG A 77 -18.14 28.58 -4.10
CA ARG A 77 -18.73 29.92 -3.86
C ARG A 77 -19.99 30.23 -4.68
N LYS A 78 -20.01 29.84 -5.95
CA LYS A 78 -21.11 30.16 -6.87
C LYS A 78 -21.89 28.92 -7.23
N GLU A 79 -23.21 29.00 -7.29
CA GLU A 79 -24.00 27.90 -7.83
C GLU A 79 -23.79 27.79 -9.34
N ARG A 80 -23.50 26.59 -9.82
CA ARG A 80 -23.39 26.26 -11.23
C ARG A 80 -24.80 26.26 -11.82
N THR A 81 -24.92 26.73 -13.06
CA THR A 81 -26.16 26.55 -13.82
C THR A 81 -26.41 25.05 -14.05
N THR A 82 -27.67 24.65 -14.19
CA THR A 82 -28.06 23.26 -14.47
C THR A 82 -27.33 22.69 -15.69
N SER A 83 -27.16 23.51 -16.73
CA SER A 83 -26.41 23.11 -17.94
C SER A 83 -24.92 22.87 -17.66
N SER A 84 -24.27 23.75 -16.88
CA SER A 84 -22.86 23.60 -16.50
C SER A 84 -22.65 22.36 -15.61
N TYR A 85 -23.52 22.14 -14.64
CA TYR A 85 -23.52 20.95 -13.79
C TYR A 85 -23.69 19.66 -14.60
N ARG A 86 -24.66 19.60 -15.52
CA ARG A 86 -24.84 18.43 -16.40
C ARG A 86 -23.62 18.17 -17.29
N LYS A 87 -23.02 19.21 -17.89
CA LYS A 87 -21.79 19.08 -18.69
C LYS A 87 -20.63 18.53 -17.86
N LEU A 88 -20.49 18.96 -16.61
CA LEU A 88 -19.51 18.42 -15.67
C LEU A 88 -19.73 16.91 -15.44
N LEU A 89 -20.96 16.49 -15.16
CA LEU A 89 -21.26 15.07 -14.93
C LEU A 89 -21.00 14.21 -16.16
N ILE A 90 -21.40 14.67 -17.35
CA ILE A 90 -21.13 13.96 -18.62
C ILE A 90 -19.62 13.77 -18.79
N LYS A 91 -18.83 14.83 -18.63
CA LYS A 91 -17.37 14.75 -18.79
C LYS A 91 -16.71 13.81 -17.78
N VAL A 92 -17.21 13.77 -16.55
CA VAL A 92 -16.74 12.81 -15.54
C VAL A 92 -17.08 11.38 -15.95
N TRP A 93 -18.28 11.14 -16.46
CA TRP A 93 -18.72 9.83 -16.91
C TRP A 93 -17.91 9.32 -18.10
N GLU A 94 -17.71 10.17 -19.11
CA GLU A 94 -16.89 9.84 -20.29
C GLU A 94 -15.46 9.46 -19.89
N ASN A 95 -14.86 10.21 -18.95
CA ASN A 95 -13.54 9.90 -18.43
C ASN A 95 -13.51 8.57 -17.66
N ALA A 96 -14.56 8.27 -16.89
CA ALA A 96 -14.69 6.98 -16.22
C ALA A 96 -14.85 5.83 -17.23
N GLU A 97 -15.61 6.04 -18.30
CA GLU A 97 -15.82 5.08 -19.38
C GLU A 97 -14.51 4.75 -20.10
N GLU A 98 -13.76 5.78 -20.49
CA GLU A 98 -12.44 5.62 -21.12
C GLU A 98 -11.49 4.83 -20.22
N TYR A 99 -11.47 5.14 -18.92
CA TYR A 99 -10.65 4.42 -17.95
C TYR A 99 -11.04 2.95 -17.82
N VAL A 100 -12.34 2.63 -17.73
CA VAL A 100 -12.84 1.26 -17.63
C VAL A 100 -12.53 0.48 -18.91
N LYS A 101 -12.65 1.09 -20.09
CA LYS A 101 -12.26 0.49 -21.37
C LYS A 101 -10.76 0.20 -21.42
N ALA A 102 -9.92 1.12 -20.96
CA ALA A 102 -8.48 0.96 -20.94
C ALA A 102 -8.00 -0.06 -19.88
N ARG A 103 -8.77 -0.24 -18.80
CA ARG A 103 -8.42 -1.08 -17.64
C ARG A 103 -9.64 -1.85 -17.14
N PRO A 104 -10.10 -2.86 -17.91
CA PRO A 104 -11.23 -3.66 -17.50
C PRO A 104 -10.93 -4.36 -16.18
N ARG A 105 -11.91 -4.38 -15.27
CA ARG A 105 -11.80 -5.14 -14.02
C ARG A 105 -11.73 -6.63 -14.38
N PRO A 106 -10.79 -7.41 -13.82
CA PRO A 106 -10.75 -8.83 -14.05
C PRO A 106 -12.04 -9.48 -13.56
N THR A 107 -12.57 -10.45 -14.31
CA THR A 107 -13.73 -11.23 -13.92
C THR A 107 -13.39 -12.11 -12.71
N ALA A 108 -14.39 -12.58 -11.97
CA ALA A 108 -14.18 -13.49 -10.84
C ALA A 108 -13.43 -14.77 -11.27
N GLU A 109 -13.73 -15.28 -12.48
CA GLU A 109 -13.03 -16.42 -13.08
C GLU A 109 -11.56 -16.11 -13.38
N GLN A 110 -11.26 -14.93 -13.92
CA GLN A 110 -9.88 -14.50 -14.16
C GLN A 110 -9.10 -14.34 -12.86
N VAL A 111 -9.72 -13.76 -11.82
CA VAL A 111 -9.12 -13.66 -10.49
C VAL A 111 -8.83 -15.06 -9.94
N ALA A 112 -9.80 -15.98 -9.99
CA ALA A 112 -9.64 -17.34 -9.51
C ALA A 112 -8.54 -18.10 -10.26
N ALA A 113 -8.46 -17.95 -11.59
CA ALA A 113 -7.41 -18.55 -12.41
C ALA A 113 -6.00 -18.08 -12.01
N VAL A 114 -5.82 -16.77 -11.81
CA VAL A 114 -4.53 -16.22 -11.36
C VAL A 114 -4.16 -16.71 -9.96
N ILE A 115 -5.12 -16.77 -9.04
CA ILE A 115 -4.89 -17.29 -7.68
C ILE A 115 -4.54 -18.78 -7.73
N ALA A 116 -5.22 -19.58 -8.56
CA ALA A 116 -4.94 -21.00 -8.72
C ALA A 116 -3.54 -21.24 -9.29
N GLU A 117 -3.13 -20.46 -10.30
CA GLU A 117 -1.79 -20.52 -10.86
C GLU A 117 -0.72 -20.14 -9.82
N ALA A 118 -0.94 -19.07 -9.05
CA ALA A 118 -0.02 -18.67 -7.98
C ALA A 118 0.08 -19.73 -6.87
N ARG A 119 -1.03 -20.38 -6.51
CA ARG A 119 -1.05 -21.52 -5.58
C ARG A 119 -0.28 -22.73 -6.14
N SER A 120 -0.38 -23.00 -7.46
CA SER A 120 0.38 -24.08 -8.10
C SER A 120 1.89 -23.85 -8.03
N ILE A 121 2.34 -22.60 -8.23
CA ILE A 121 3.75 -22.21 -8.08
C ILE A 121 4.19 -22.32 -6.63
N ALA A 122 3.34 -21.94 -5.68
CA ALA A 122 3.61 -22.09 -4.26
C ALA A 122 3.69 -23.55 -3.82
N ALA A 123 3.01 -24.48 -4.50
CA ALA A 123 3.03 -25.91 -4.19
C ALA A 123 4.23 -26.63 -4.80
N ASP A 124 4.84 -26.10 -5.86
CA ASP A 124 5.97 -26.71 -6.55
C ASP A 124 7.33 -26.30 -5.90
N PRO A 125 8.00 -27.22 -5.18
CA PRO A 125 9.27 -26.93 -4.53
C PRO A 125 10.42 -26.71 -5.53
N TYR A 126 10.28 -27.11 -6.79
CA TYR A 126 11.29 -26.88 -7.81
C TYR A 126 11.20 -25.47 -8.40
N ARG A 127 9.97 -24.94 -8.55
CA ARG A 127 9.75 -23.55 -8.98
C ARG A 127 10.06 -22.54 -7.88
N LEU A 128 9.73 -22.88 -6.63
CA LEU A 128 9.97 -22.01 -5.49
C LEU A 128 10.66 -22.79 -4.36
N PRO A 129 12.00 -22.92 -4.38
CA PRO A 129 12.73 -23.81 -3.47
C PRO A 129 12.70 -23.37 -2.00
N ASN A 130 12.55 -22.07 -1.75
CA ASN A 130 12.54 -21.55 -0.39
C ASN A 130 11.16 -21.74 0.29
N PRO A 131 11.08 -22.46 1.42
CA PRO A 131 9.81 -22.69 2.13
C PRO A 131 9.15 -21.40 2.63
N ASN A 132 9.94 -20.39 3.01
CA ASN A 132 9.40 -19.11 3.47
C ASN A 132 8.74 -18.34 2.32
N ASP A 133 9.29 -18.46 1.11
CA ASP A 133 8.73 -17.79 -0.07
C ASP A 133 7.41 -18.47 -0.46
N ARG A 134 7.35 -19.81 -0.41
CA ARG A 134 6.11 -20.58 -0.57
C ARG A 134 5.05 -20.18 0.46
N ALA A 135 5.41 -20.14 1.74
CA ALA A 135 4.49 -19.76 2.82
C ALA A 135 3.92 -18.33 2.64
N VAL A 136 4.77 -17.36 2.27
CA VAL A 136 4.34 -15.98 2.02
C VAL A 136 3.46 -15.88 0.76
N LEU A 137 3.78 -16.61 -0.31
CA LEU A 137 2.96 -16.64 -1.52
C LEU A 137 1.58 -17.26 -1.26
N THR A 138 1.51 -18.36 -0.51
CA THR A 138 0.24 -18.97 -0.09
C THR A 138 -0.60 -17.99 0.74
N ALA A 139 0.00 -17.34 1.74
CA ALA A 139 -0.71 -16.34 2.53
C ALA A 139 -1.20 -15.13 1.69
N ALA A 140 -0.43 -14.73 0.68
CA ALA A 140 -0.86 -13.69 -0.26
C ALA A 140 -2.03 -14.15 -1.14
N CYS A 141 -2.04 -15.41 -1.57
CA CYS A 141 -3.16 -16.00 -2.30
C CYS A 141 -4.43 -16.03 -1.45
N ASP A 142 -4.34 -16.36 -0.17
CA ASP A 142 -5.50 -16.37 0.72
C ASP A 142 -6.08 -14.97 0.96
N LEU A 143 -5.22 -13.95 1.00
CA LEU A 143 -5.66 -12.55 1.04
C LEU A 143 -6.30 -12.11 -0.28
N ALA A 144 -5.74 -12.54 -1.41
CA ALA A 144 -6.31 -12.29 -2.73
C ALA A 144 -7.70 -12.92 -2.88
N ASP A 145 -7.86 -14.15 -2.40
CA ASP A 145 -9.10 -14.92 -2.42
C ASP A 145 -10.16 -14.25 -1.54
N LYS A 146 -9.80 -13.92 -0.28
CA LYS A 146 -10.67 -13.19 0.67
C LYS A 146 -11.20 -11.87 0.10
N HIS A 147 -10.41 -11.16 -0.69
CA HIS A 147 -10.74 -9.84 -1.23
C HIS A 147 -11.16 -9.85 -2.70
N GLY A 148 -11.22 -11.01 -3.35
CA GLY A 148 -11.56 -11.15 -4.77
C GLY A 148 -10.68 -10.28 -5.69
N SER A 149 -9.37 -10.25 -5.46
CA SER A 149 -8.45 -9.35 -6.17
C SER A 149 -7.13 -10.02 -6.53
N VAL A 150 -6.70 -9.83 -7.79
CA VAL A 150 -5.33 -10.17 -8.25
C VAL A 150 -4.25 -9.24 -7.67
N ARG A 151 -4.67 -8.17 -6.97
CA ARG A 151 -3.83 -7.18 -6.32
C ARG A 151 -4.08 -7.14 -4.82
N PRO A 152 -3.73 -8.19 -4.06
CA PRO A 152 -3.96 -8.18 -2.62
C PRO A 152 -3.16 -7.07 -1.93
N ALA A 153 -3.79 -6.44 -0.95
CA ALA A 153 -3.07 -5.67 0.05
C ALA A 153 -2.38 -6.63 1.00
N LEU A 154 -1.08 -6.41 1.24
CA LEU A 154 -0.27 -7.29 2.09
C LEU A 154 0.25 -6.53 3.33
N PRO A 155 -0.57 -6.37 4.39
CA PRO A 155 -0.09 -5.82 5.65
C PRO A 155 0.95 -6.75 6.28
N LEU A 156 2.13 -6.22 6.62
CA LEU A 156 3.19 -7.01 7.26
C LEU A 156 2.74 -7.72 8.54
N PRO A 157 1.97 -7.08 9.47
CA PRO A 157 1.51 -7.77 10.67
C PRO A 157 0.64 -8.99 10.35
N GLU A 158 -0.28 -8.87 9.39
CA GLU A 158 -1.16 -9.98 9.01
C GLU A 158 -0.39 -11.13 8.35
N LEU A 159 0.60 -10.82 7.50
CA LEU A 159 1.48 -11.84 6.93
C LEU A 159 2.29 -12.58 8.00
N MET A 160 2.80 -11.87 9.01
CA MET A 160 3.52 -12.50 10.12
C MET A 160 2.61 -13.45 10.91
N THR A 161 1.38 -13.01 11.22
CA THR A 161 0.39 -13.85 11.91
C THR A 161 0.03 -15.10 11.12
N ARG A 162 -0.18 -14.97 9.80
CA ARG A 162 -0.57 -16.10 8.94
C ARG A 162 0.55 -17.10 8.69
N THR A 163 1.80 -16.63 8.58
CA THR A 163 2.94 -17.47 8.20
C THR A 163 3.77 -17.94 9.41
N GLY A 164 3.60 -17.33 10.58
CA GLY A 164 4.47 -17.54 11.74
C GLY A 164 5.88 -16.97 11.57
N LEU A 165 6.17 -16.28 10.47
CA LEU A 165 7.49 -15.77 10.15
C LEU A 165 7.78 -14.44 10.85
N THR A 166 9.06 -14.19 11.12
CA THR A 166 9.51 -12.89 11.62
C THR A 166 9.35 -11.81 10.56
N ARG A 167 9.23 -10.54 11.00
CA ARG A 167 9.14 -9.37 10.10
C ARG A 167 10.26 -9.34 9.05
N LYS A 168 11.50 -9.67 9.46
CA LYS A 168 12.66 -9.70 8.56
C LYS A 168 12.51 -10.80 7.51
N ALA A 169 12.10 -12.00 7.93
CA ALA A 169 11.88 -13.13 7.02
C ALA A 169 10.79 -12.82 5.98
N VAL A 170 9.66 -12.26 6.40
CA VAL A 170 8.57 -11.84 5.48
C VAL A 170 9.06 -10.81 4.46
N ARG A 171 9.80 -9.78 4.90
CA ARG A 171 10.34 -8.76 3.99
C ARG A 171 11.32 -9.34 2.98
N CYS A 172 12.20 -10.23 3.41
CA CYS A 172 13.14 -10.92 2.53
C CYS A 172 12.42 -11.83 1.53
N ALA A 173 11.39 -12.56 1.97
CA ALA A 173 10.58 -13.40 1.10
C ALA A 173 9.83 -12.60 0.03
N LEU A 174 9.17 -11.50 0.41
CA LEU A 174 8.53 -10.59 -0.55
C LEU A 174 9.53 -10.00 -1.56
N ALA A 175 10.74 -9.67 -1.14
CA ALA A 175 11.78 -9.18 -2.04
C ALA A 175 12.26 -10.26 -3.02
N ARG A 176 12.41 -11.52 -2.56
CA ARG A 176 12.78 -12.65 -3.43
C ARG A 176 11.67 -13.01 -4.41
N LEU A 177 10.41 -13.06 -3.96
CA LEU A 177 9.25 -13.26 -4.83
C LEU A 177 9.14 -12.18 -5.90
N ALA A 178 9.47 -10.93 -5.55
CA ALA A 178 9.53 -9.84 -6.49
C ALA A 178 10.67 -9.99 -7.51
N ALA A 179 11.87 -10.35 -7.05
CA ALA A 179 13.02 -10.60 -7.92
C ALA A 179 12.80 -11.80 -8.85
N ALA A 180 12.07 -12.82 -8.40
CA ALA A 180 11.69 -14.00 -9.18
C ALA A 180 10.54 -13.73 -10.18
N GLY A 181 9.95 -12.53 -10.18
CA GLY A 181 8.85 -12.16 -11.08
C GLY A 181 7.50 -12.82 -10.77
N VAL A 182 7.41 -13.58 -9.67
CA VAL A 182 6.17 -14.25 -9.23
C VAL A 182 5.16 -13.24 -8.68
N MET A 183 5.67 -12.19 -8.05
CA MET A 183 4.88 -11.05 -7.60
C MET A 183 5.55 -9.75 -8.02
N THR A 184 4.81 -8.64 -8.10
CA THR A 184 5.43 -7.32 -8.27
C THR A 184 4.73 -6.31 -7.40
N ARG A 185 5.50 -5.40 -6.79
CA ARG A 185 4.92 -4.35 -5.94
C ARG A 185 4.28 -3.26 -6.81
N ALA A 186 2.96 -3.33 -7.00
CA ALA A 186 2.17 -2.37 -7.75
C ALA A 186 2.15 -0.98 -7.09
N ARG A 187 2.09 -0.95 -5.75
CA ARG A 187 2.03 0.31 -4.99
C ARG A 187 2.76 0.19 -3.66
N ARG A 188 3.57 1.19 -3.33
CA ARG A 188 4.18 1.32 -2.01
C ARG A 188 3.12 1.68 -0.97
N GLY A 189 3.18 1.01 0.18
CA GLY A 189 2.36 1.38 1.34
C GLY A 189 2.76 2.75 1.90
N ASP A 190 1.86 3.37 2.65
CA ASP A 190 2.06 4.66 3.30
C ASP A 190 1.85 4.50 4.81
N VAL A 191 2.92 4.66 5.58
CA VAL A 191 2.89 4.49 7.04
C VAL A 191 2.04 5.58 7.69
N ARG A 192 2.10 6.82 7.19
CA ARG A 192 1.34 7.95 7.77
C ARG A 192 -0.16 7.73 7.60
N LYS A 193 -0.56 7.11 6.50
CA LYS A 193 -1.96 6.80 6.18
C LYS A 193 -2.38 5.38 6.57
N ARG A 194 -1.49 4.64 7.26
CA ARG A 194 -1.71 3.22 7.64
C ARG A 194 -2.12 2.33 6.45
N LEU A 195 -1.60 2.62 5.26
CA LEU A 195 -1.89 1.87 4.04
C LEU A 195 -0.85 0.78 3.82
N ALA A 196 -1.31 -0.46 3.64
CA ALA A 196 -0.45 -1.56 3.21
C ALA A 196 0.03 -1.38 1.76
N ALA A 197 1.12 -2.06 1.42
CA ALA A 197 1.57 -2.14 0.04
C ALA A 197 0.66 -3.08 -0.77
N LEU A 198 0.45 -2.74 -2.04
CA LEU A 198 -0.29 -3.59 -2.99
C LEU A 198 0.71 -4.33 -3.87
N TYR A 199 0.43 -5.61 -4.08
CA TYR A 199 1.24 -6.48 -4.93
C TYR A 199 0.39 -7.10 -6.02
N ASP A 200 0.87 -7.07 -7.26
CA ASP A 200 0.34 -7.86 -8.36
C ASP A 200 0.78 -9.32 -8.19
N LEU A 201 -0.19 -10.24 -8.21
CA LEU A 201 0.07 -11.67 -8.40
C LEU A 201 0.27 -11.92 -9.89
N LEU A 202 1.35 -12.62 -10.25
CA LEU A 202 1.66 -13.05 -11.62
C LEU A 202 1.50 -11.92 -12.65
N PRO A 203 2.35 -10.87 -12.57
CA PRO A 203 2.27 -9.76 -13.51
C PRO A 203 2.41 -10.27 -14.95
N PRO A 204 1.62 -9.74 -15.91
CA PRO A 204 1.57 -10.23 -17.29
C PRO A 204 2.87 -10.02 -18.09
N ASN A 205 3.90 -9.40 -17.50
CA ASN A 205 5.24 -9.34 -18.06
C ASN A 205 6.27 -9.01 -16.97
N PRO A 206 7.13 -9.95 -16.55
CA PRO A 206 8.19 -9.65 -15.58
C PRO A 206 9.29 -8.73 -16.16
N ALA A 207 9.33 -8.51 -17.48
CA ALA A 207 10.41 -7.82 -18.18
C ALA A 207 10.34 -6.27 -18.16
N LYS A 208 9.29 -5.64 -17.63
CA LYS A 208 9.18 -4.16 -17.50
C LYS A 208 9.30 -3.66 -16.06
N GLY A 209 10.02 -4.39 -15.23
CA GLY A 209 10.37 -4.03 -13.86
C GLY A 209 11.81 -3.53 -13.72
N THR A 210 12.38 -2.83 -14.70
CA THR A 210 13.57 -2.00 -14.41
C THR A 210 13.12 -0.89 -13.47
N TYR A 211 13.27 -1.15 -12.18
CA TYR A 211 13.36 -0.13 -11.15
C TYR A 211 14.46 0.85 -11.57
N THR A 212 14.11 1.96 -12.21
CA THR A 212 15.01 3.10 -12.33
C THR A 212 15.09 3.76 -10.95
N PRO A 213 16.28 3.85 -10.34
CA PRO A 213 16.48 4.54 -9.09
C PRO A 213 16.56 6.06 -9.35
N GLU A 214 15.48 6.65 -9.85
CA GLU A 214 15.34 8.11 -9.97
C GLU A 214 14.60 8.63 -8.74
N ASP A 215 15.32 8.65 -7.62
CA ASP A 215 15.16 9.61 -6.53
C ASP A 215 16.30 9.37 -5.54
N ARG A 216 17.53 9.56 -6.04
CA ARG A 216 18.69 9.82 -5.18
C ARG A 216 18.69 11.31 -4.85
N THR A 217 17.85 11.72 -3.91
CA THR A 217 18.24 12.84 -3.04
C THR A 217 19.31 12.31 -2.10
N THR A 218 20.55 12.55 -2.50
CA THR A 218 21.77 12.66 -1.70
C THR A 218 21.62 12.30 -0.21
N CYS A 219 21.98 11.07 0.16
CA CYS A 219 22.59 10.83 1.46
C CYS A 219 24.09 10.80 1.23
N PRO A 220 24.88 11.73 1.80
CA PRO A 220 26.33 11.65 1.70
C PRO A 220 26.79 10.37 2.41
N SER A 221 27.62 9.64 1.68
CA SER A 221 28.43 8.53 2.11
C SER A 221 29.09 8.75 3.48
N ARG A 222 28.73 7.91 4.47
CA ARG A 222 29.75 7.36 5.38
C ARG A 222 30.06 5.95 4.91
N ILE A 223 31.09 5.88 4.07
CA ILE A 223 31.85 4.68 3.77
C ILE A 223 32.46 4.19 5.10
N GLY A 224 32.17 2.94 5.45
CA GLY A 224 32.71 2.31 6.64
C GLY A 224 32.35 0.83 6.64
N LEU A 225 33.20 0.05 5.96
CA LEU A 225 33.49 -1.37 6.22
C LEU A 225 32.37 -2.38 5.98
N CYS A 226 32.50 -3.12 4.87
CA CYS A 226 32.55 -4.60 4.85
C CYS A 226 32.51 -5.05 3.37
N ALA A 227 33.69 -5.09 2.75
CA ALA A 227 33.92 -5.93 1.57
C ALA A 227 34.72 -7.17 2.01
N PRO A 228 34.42 -8.35 1.46
CA PRO A 228 35.09 -9.60 1.83
C PRO A 228 36.45 -9.69 1.14
N ALA A 229 37.50 -9.99 1.91
CA ALA A 229 38.82 -10.28 1.37
C ALA A 229 38.86 -11.75 0.91
N ALA A 230 39.06 -11.94 -0.39
CA ALA A 230 39.43 -13.23 -0.98
C ALA A 230 40.96 -13.41 -0.92
N GLU A 231 41.35 -14.60 -0.47
CA GLU A 231 42.51 -15.40 -0.87
C GLU A 231 43.83 -14.70 -1.21
N ARG A 232 44.82 -14.87 -0.30
CA ARG A 232 46.23 -15.01 -0.68
C ARG A 232 46.85 -16.17 0.10
N ILE A 233 47.23 -17.20 -0.65
CA ILE A 233 48.03 -18.35 -0.24
C ILE A 233 49.50 -17.93 -0.18
N GLY A 234 50.25 -18.39 0.83
CA GLY A 234 51.65 -18.80 0.65
C GLY A 234 52.70 -18.32 1.66
N LEU A 235 53.14 -19.28 2.49
CA LEU A 235 54.47 -19.45 3.13
C LEU A 235 54.93 -18.49 4.26
N CYS A 236 54.92 -19.00 5.49
CA CYS A 236 56.14 -19.32 6.28
C CYS A 236 55.76 -20.12 7.54
N ALA A 237 56.58 -21.11 7.88
CA ALA A 237 56.42 -22.11 8.94
C ALA A 237 57.10 -21.67 10.28
N PRO A 238 57.31 -22.54 11.29
CA PRO A 238 56.43 -22.75 12.45
C PRO A 238 57.10 -22.52 13.83
N GLU A 239 56.32 -22.78 14.89
CA GLU A 239 56.65 -23.08 16.32
C GLU A 239 56.78 -21.91 17.34
N PRO A 240 56.61 -22.17 18.66
CA PRO A 240 56.15 -23.38 19.37
C PRO A 240 54.97 -23.18 20.35
N ASP A 241 54.42 -24.32 20.79
CA ASP A 241 53.50 -24.51 21.93
C ASP A 241 53.95 -23.81 23.22
N PRO A 242 52.97 -23.42 24.06
CA PRO A 242 53.04 -23.84 25.46
C PRO A 242 51.82 -24.67 25.90
N THR A 243 52.16 -25.81 26.45
CA THR A 243 51.39 -26.80 27.23
C THR A 243 50.63 -26.24 28.44
N PRO A 244 49.74 -27.04 29.08
CA PRO A 244 48.59 -26.59 29.85
C PRO A 244 48.84 -26.51 31.36
N GLU A 245 48.15 -25.57 31.99
CA GLU A 245 47.86 -25.52 33.43
C GLU A 245 46.42 -25.01 33.57
N GLU A 246 45.58 -25.33 34.54
CA GLU A 246 45.50 -26.33 35.60
C GLU A 246 44.03 -26.21 36.06
N GLY A 247 43.48 -27.31 36.57
CA GLY A 247 42.04 -27.45 36.80
C GLY A 247 41.45 -26.46 37.82
N HIS A 248 40.19 -26.09 37.61
CA HIS A 248 39.32 -25.58 38.66
C HIS A 248 38.09 -26.48 38.80
N PRO A 249 37.77 -26.94 40.03
CA PRO A 249 36.72 -27.91 40.27
C PRO A 249 35.32 -27.31 40.15
N VAL A 250 34.43 -28.11 39.57
CA VAL A 250 32.97 -27.93 39.50
C VAL A 250 32.37 -28.19 40.89
N PRO A 251 31.70 -27.23 41.54
CA PRO A 251 30.81 -27.55 42.64
C PRO A 251 29.41 -27.93 42.14
N ALA A 252 28.87 -28.93 42.83
CA ALA A 252 27.69 -29.70 42.50
C ALA A 252 26.38 -28.90 42.52
N ASN A 253 25.52 -29.34 41.61
CA ASN A 253 24.10 -29.08 41.53
C ASN A 253 23.35 -29.65 42.74
N PRO A 254 22.41 -28.91 43.36
CA PRO A 254 21.26 -29.53 43.99
C PRO A 254 19.95 -29.11 43.30
N GLU A 255 19.23 -30.10 42.74
CA GLU A 255 17.79 -30.00 42.46
C GLU A 255 16.97 -30.15 43.77
N PRO A 256 15.62 -30.14 43.74
CA PRO A 256 14.80 -28.94 43.89
C PRO A 256 13.95 -29.01 45.17
N GLN A 257 13.63 -27.87 45.77
CA GLN A 257 12.59 -27.80 46.81
C GLN A 257 11.35 -27.09 46.30
N THR A 258 10.28 -27.88 46.22
CA THR A 258 8.89 -27.46 46.17
C THR A 258 8.50 -26.75 47.46
N SER A 259 7.94 -25.55 47.37
CA SER A 259 6.95 -25.09 48.35
C SER A 259 5.97 -24.12 47.71
N ASP A 260 4.72 -24.35 48.09
CA ASP A 260 3.52 -23.68 47.64
C ASP A 260 3.32 -22.28 48.27
N ALA A 261 2.60 -21.48 47.49
CA ALA A 261 1.50 -20.60 47.89
C ALA A 261 1.71 -19.18 48.45
N HIS A 262 0.81 -18.34 47.90
CA HIS A 262 0.21 -17.10 48.40
C HIS A 262 0.87 -15.74 48.09
N ALA A 263 0.35 -15.18 46.99
CA ALA A 263 -0.52 -14.00 46.96
C ALA A 263 0.05 -12.58 47.11
N VAL A 264 -0.68 -11.69 46.40
CA VAL A 264 -0.85 -10.25 46.58
C VAL A 264 -0.02 -9.35 45.66
N GLY A 265 -0.75 -8.63 44.79
CA GLY A 265 -0.56 -7.18 44.68
C GLY A 265 0.06 -6.65 43.38
N GLU A 266 -0.62 -5.63 42.85
CA GLU A 266 -0.07 -4.51 42.07
C GLU A 266 0.17 -4.74 40.55
N VAL A 267 -0.76 -4.27 39.71
CA VAL A 267 -0.88 -2.91 39.16
C VAL A 267 0.27 -2.60 38.19
N ASN A 268 0.06 -2.86 36.91
CA ASN A 268 0.82 -2.22 35.83
C ASN A 268 -0.11 -1.31 35.02
N ARG A 269 -0.26 -0.13 35.62
CA ARG A 269 -0.64 1.16 35.06
C ARG A 269 0.41 1.55 34.01
N TRP A 270 0.04 1.58 32.73
CA TRP A 270 0.79 2.30 31.72
C TRP A 270 0.17 3.69 31.63
N ASP A 271 0.73 4.61 32.42
CA ASP A 271 0.39 6.03 32.40
C ASP A 271 0.73 6.63 31.03
N ASP A 272 -0.29 7.27 30.45
CA ASP A 272 -0.17 8.51 29.70
C ASP A 272 0.52 9.57 30.56
N GLN A 273 1.68 10.08 30.16
CA GLN A 273 2.12 11.40 30.62
C GLN A 273 3.07 12.05 29.61
N LEU A 274 2.47 12.88 28.76
CA LEU A 274 2.83 14.29 28.54
C LEU A 274 4.31 14.67 28.75
N CYS A 275 4.99 14.97 27.64
CA CYS A 275 5.87 16.14 27.61
C CYS A 275 5.11 17.28 26.94
N ALA A 276 4.87 18.33 27.71
CA ALA A 276 4.30 19.59 27.30
C ALA A 276 5.32 20.45 26.53
N ASP A 277 4.78 21.21 25.56
CA ASP A 277 5.25 22.48 24.95
C ASP A 277 5.71 23.55 25.99
N PRO A 278 6.26 24.76 25.65
CA PRO A 278 6.19 25.49 24.36
C PRO A 278 7.43 26.33 23.92
N GLY A 279 7.41 26.72 22.64
CA GLY A 279 7.65 28.14 22.25
C GLY A 279 8.99 28.50 21.60
N HIS A 280 8.96 28.94 20.34
CA HIS A 280 9.41 30.29 19.92
C HIS A 280 9.04 30.57 18.45
N TYR A 281 8.50 31.76 18.23
CA TYR A 281 8.17 32.41 16.96
C TYR A 281 9.42 32.74 16.13
N ALA A 282 9.35 32.61 14.80
CA ALA A 282 9.58 33.73 13.86
C ALA A 282 9.31 33.34 12.39
N PRO A 283 8.80 34.28 11.55
CA PRO A 283 8.34 34.04 10.19
C PRO A 283 9.44 34.31 9.14
N GLY A 284 9.34 33.66 7.98
CA GLY A 284 10.21 33.93 6.84
C GLY A 284 9.70 33.27 5.56
N ALA A 285 8.90 34.00 4.82
CA ALA A 285 8.53 33.70 3.45
C ALA A 285 9.77 33.78 2.54
N LEU A 286 9.96 32.82 1.63
CA LEU A 286 10.55 33.06 0.32
C LEU A 286 9.99 32.06 -0.69
N HIS A 287 9.55 32.63 -1.81
CA HIS A 287 9.01 31.99 -2.99
C HIS A 287 9.99 31.02 -3.67
N CYS A 288 9.44 29.94 -4.21
CA CYS A 288 9.84 29.30 -5.46
C CYS A 288 8.56 28.61 -5.97
N GLY A 289 7.80 29.10 -6.95
CA GLY A 289 8.26 29.79 -8.16
C GLY A 289 8.70 28.72 -9.16
N ASP A 290 7.74 28.24 -9.94
CA ASP A 290 7.88 27.67 -11.28
C ASP A 290 8.61 26.32 -11.43
N CYS A 291 7.81 25.30 -11.75
CA CYS A 291 8.22 24.11 -12.51
C CYS A 291 6.99 23.34 -13.00
N PHE A 292 6.13 23.95 -13.83
CA PHE A 292 5.15 23.19 -14.64
C PHE A 292 4.65 23.97 -15.88
N ASP A 293 5.57 24.58 -16.65
CA ASP A 293 5.30 25.14 -17.99
C ASP A 293 6.21 24.50 -19.06
N CYS A 294 6.14 23.17 -19.22
CA CYS A 294 6.92 22.49 -20.28
C CYS A 294 6.14 21.37 -21.01
N LEU A 295 4.81 21.44 -21.03
CA LEU A 295 3.96 20.49 -21.78
C LEU A 295 2.97 21.14 -22.75
N ALA A 296 2.99 22.46 -22.94
CA ALA A 296 2.07 23.16 -23.83
C ALA A 296 2.69 23.69 -25.15
N GLU A 297 4.01 23.62 -25.35
CA GLU A 297 4.66 24.14 -26.59
C GLU A 297 5.13 23.05 -27.57
N ARG A 298 4.66 21.80 -27.42
CA ARG A 298 5.08 20.69 -28.29
C ARG A 298 4.09 20.26 -29.37
N GLU A 299 3.07 21.09 -29.64
CA GLU A 299 2.07 20.86 -30.72
C GLU A 299 1.98 21.97 -31.78
N ALA A 300 2.93 22.91 -31.82
CA ALA A 300 2.99 23.96 -32.87
C ALA A 300 4.13 23.79 -33.90
N ALA A 301 4.70 22.59 -34.02
CA ALA A 301 5.76 22.29 -35.00
C ALA A 301 5.61 20.90 -35.65
N ARG A 302 4.39 20.59 -36.11
CA ARG A 302 4.12 19.54 -37.10
C ARG A 302 3.03 20.00 -38.05
#